data_AF-A0A7S1TUM9-F1
#
_entry.id   AF-A0A7S1TUM9-F1
#
_cell.length_a   1.000
_cell.length_b   1.000
_cell.length_c   1.000
_cell.angle_alpha   90.00
_cell.angle_beta   90.00
_cell.angle_gamma   90.00
#
_symmetry.space_group_name_H-M   'P 1'
#
loop_
_entity.id
_entity.type
_entity.pdbx_description
1 polymer ?
#
loop_
_entity_poly.entity_id
_entity_poly.type
_entity_poly.pdbx_seq_one_letter_code
_entity_poly.pdbx_strand_id
1 'polypeptide(L)'
;MADKTAFRVKRIIFYGRRTAILCQNENGPCPLLAVGNALLLMGRISIHEDMKHCAADHLTQLIAEQLLLTAARHQDSANAQLQVEEVMTVLPKLLGGLDVNVKYRSCTDFEFTRELQIFDMLGLDLLHGWLPDTSTGDATGAATASLVSGLSYNQLMEKMIEYQTTLAKSGEDGADGQGLGAPLSGQAVL
;
A
#
# COMPACT_ATOMS: atom_id res chain seq x y z
N MET A 1 -9.18 26.65 13.85
CA MET A 1 -8.65 25.27 13.81
C MET A 1 -8.64 24.86 12.35
N ALA A 2 -7.48 24.52 11.79
CA ALA A 2 -7.43 24.07 10.40
C ALA A 2 -8.22 22.76 10.29
N ASP A 3 -9.15 22.71 9.34
CA ASP A 3 -9.91 21.51 9.03
C ASP A 3 -8.92 20.41 8.62
N LYS A 4 -8.72 19.42 9.50
CA LYS A 4 -7.80 18.29 9.27
C LYS A 4 -8.23 17.44 8.06
N THR A 5 -9.42 17.68 7.51
CA THR A 5 -9.99 16.96 6.38
C THR A 5 -9.86 17.69 5.04
N ALA A 6 -9.22 18.88 5.01
CA ALA A 6 -9.06 19.66 3.79
C ALA A 6 -7.60 19.65 3.29
N PHE A 7 -7.40 19.24 2.03
CA PHE A 7 -6.11 19.13 1.36
C PHE A 7 -5.81 20.37 0.52
N ARG A 8 -4.60 20.91 0.64
CA ARG A 8 -4.16 22.04 -0.19
C ARG A 8 -4.06 21.60 -1.65
N VAL A 9 -4.72 22.34 -2.54
CA VAL A 9 -4.65 22.14 -3.99
C VAL A 9 -3.42 22.87 -4.54
N LYS A 10 -2.53 22.13 -5.22
CA LYS A 10 -1.40 22.69 -5.96
C LYS A 10 -1.64 22.50 -7.46
N ARG A 11 -1.57 23.58 -8.21
CA ARG A 11 -1.68 23.55 -9.68
C ARG A 11 -0.31 23.31 -10.29
N ILE A 12 -0.25 22.38 -11.24
CA ILE A 12 0.97 22.03 -11.97
C ILE A 12 0.67 21.94 -13.48
N ILE A 13 1.72 21.99 -14.29
CA ILE A 13 1.66 21.60 -15.70
C ILE A 13 2.21 20.17 -15.78
N PHE A 14 1.40 19.24 -16.26
CA PHE A 14 1.74 17.83 -16.40
C PHE A 14 1.46 17.40 -17.85
N TYR A 15 2.51 17.00 -18.58
CA TYR A 15 2.45 16.74 -20.03
C TYR A 15 1.73 17.84 -20.83
N GLY A 16 2.05 19.10 -20.54
CA GLY A 16 1.45 20.27 -21.21
C GLY A 16 0.02 20.62 -20.78
N ARG A 17 -0.63 19.78 -19.96
CA ARG A 17 -1.96 20.03 -19.40
C ARG A 17 -1.87 20.66 -18.01
N ARG A 18 -2.62 21.74 -17.77
CA ARG A 18 -2.79 22.29 -16.42
C ARG A 18 -3.69 21.36 -15.61
N THR A 19 -3.21 20.85 -14.48
CA THR A 19 -3.98 19.97 -13.59
C THR A 19 -3.73 20.30 -12.12
N ALA A 20 -4.60 19.81 -11.25
CA ALA A 20 -4.42 19.87 -9.80
C ALA A 20 -3.72 18.61 -9.28
N ILE A 21 -2.95 18.78 -8.22
CA ILE A 21 -2.57 17.72 -7.29
C ILE A 21 -2.92 18.17 -5.87
N LEU A 22 -3.24 17.21 -5.02
CA LEU A 22 -3.58 17.40 -3.61
C LEU A 22 -2.36 17.12 -2.75
N CYS A 23 -2.03 18.08 -1.89
CA CYS A 23 -0.94 17.96 -0.93
C CYS A 23 -1.45 17.30 0.35
N GLN A 24 -0.68 16.35 0.87
CA GLN A 24 -0.97 15.69 2.14
C GLN A 24 -0.72 16.61 3.33
N ASN A 25 -1.60 16.55 4.32
CA ASN A 25 -1.40 17.14 5.66
C ASN A 25 -0.71 16.11 6.57
N GLU A 26 -0.14 16.54 7.69
CA GLU A 26 0.44 15.61 8.68
C GLU A 26 -0.58 14.55 9.11
N ASN A 27 -0.23 13.26 8.96
CA ASN A 27 -1.10 12.10 9.20
C ASN A 27 -2.40 12.06 8.36
N GLY A 28 -2.48 12.80 7.24
CA GLY A 28 -3.63 12.75 6.34
C GLY A 28 -3.75 11.41 5.59
N PRO A 29 -4.92 11.07 5.02
CA PRO A 29 -5.18 9.79 4.37
C PRO A 29 -4.38 9.64 3.07
N CYS A 30 -3.14 9.13 3.19
CA CYS A 30 -2.26 8.93 2.05
C CYS A 30 -2.84 8.00 0.97
N PRO A 31 -3.61 6.93 1.27
CA PRO A 31 -4.14 6.06 0.21
C PRO A 31 -5.17 6.78 -0.65
N LEU A 32 -6.09 7.54 -0.03
CA LEU A 32 -7.08 8.33 -0.76
C LEU A 32 -6.41 9.40 -1.64
N LEU A 33 -5.39 10.09 -1.11
CA LEU A 33 -4.65 11.10 -1.86
C LEU A 33 -3.85 10.50 -3.02
N ALA A 34 -3.26 9.32 -2.83
CA ALA A 34 -2.53 8.62 -3.89
C ALA A 34 -3.46 8.27 -5.06
N VAL A 35 -4.61 7.68 -4.76
CA VAL A 35 -5.66 7.37 -5.76
C VAL A 35 -6.16 8.65 -6.43
N GLY A 36 -6.52 9.66 -5.64
CA GLY A 36 -7.01 10.94 -6.14
C GLY A 36 -6.03 11.65 -7.07
N ASN A 37 -4.76 11.73 -6.68
CA ASN A 37 -3.70 12.34 -7.49
C ASN A 37 -3.46 11.56 -8.78
N ALA A 38 -3.45 10.22 -8.74
CA ALA A 38 -3.33 9.42 -9.95
C ALA A 38 -4.47 9.73 -10.93
N LEU A 39 -5.73 9.78 -10.46
CA LEU A 39 -6.88 10.11 -11.30
C LEU A 39 -6.84 11.54 -11.85
N LEU A 40 -6.40 12.54 -11.05
CA LEU A 40 -6.21 13.92 -11.50
C LEU A 40 -5.14 14.03 -12.61
N LEU A 41 -4.02 13.33 -12.43
CA LEU A 41 -2.92 13.29 -13.40
C LEU A 41 -3.33 12.58 -14.70
N MET A 42 -4.14 11.53 -14.61
CA MET A 42 -4.76 10.87 -15.77
C MET A 42 -5.90 11.68 -16.40
N GLY A 43 -6.39 12.73 -15.72
CA GLY A 43 -7.49 13.56 -16.22
C GLY A 43 -8.85 12.88 -16.16
N ARG A 44 -8.98 11.85 -15.31
CA ARG A 44 -10.23 11.11 -15.08
C ARG A 44 -11.14 11.81 -14.06
N ILE A 45 -10.57 12.64 -13.19
CA ILE A 45 -11.30 13.56 -12.31
C ILE A 45 -10.69 14.96 -12.41
N SER A 46 -11.41 15.97 -11.94
CA SER A 46 -10.98 17.37 -11.98
C SER A 46 -11.40 18.15 -10.75
N ILE A 47 -10.59 19.13 -10.34
CA ILE A 47 -10.90 20.08 -9.27
C ILE A 47 -11.06 21.47 -9.87
N HIS A 48 -12.17 22.13 -9.57
CA HIS A 48 -12.51 23.47 -10.06
C HIS A 48 -11.39 24.49 -9.83
N GLU A 49 -11.09 25.36 -10.80
CA GLU A 49 -9.88 26.19 -10.81
C GLU A 49 -9.72 27.08 -9.56
N ASP A 50 -10.82 27.64 -9.06
CA ASP A 50 -10.85 28.54 -7.90
C ASP A 50 -10.64 27.83 -6.54
N MET A 51 -10.70 26.50 -6.52
CA MET A 51 -10.52 25.75 -5.27
C MET A 51 -9.05 25.73 -4.87
N LYS A 52 -8.78 26.30 -3.69
CA LYS A 52 -7.45 26.27 -3.02
C LYS A 52 -7.31 25.08 -2.07
N HIS A 53 -8.43 24.55 -1.60
CA HIS A 53 -8.49 23.37 -0.73
C HIS A 53 -9.58 22.43 -1.23
N CYS A 54 -9.37 21.13 -1.03
CA CYS A 54 -10.32 20.07 -1.37
C CYS A 54 -10.60 19.26 -0.11
N ALA A 55 -11.87 19.17 0.31
CA ALA A 55 -12.25 18.33 1.44
C ALA A 55 -12.13 16.83 1.08
N ALA A 56 -11.86 16.00 2.07
CA ALA A 56 -11.75 14.55 1.91
C ALA A 56 -13.05 13.94 1.37
N ASP A 57 -14.21 14.42 1.85
CA ASP A 57 -15.52 14.00 1.36
C ASP A 57 -15.72 14.35 -0.12
N HIS A 58 -15.28 15.54 -0.53
CA HIS A 58 -15.35 15.95 -1.93
C HIS A 58 -14.47 15.08 -2.83
N LEU A 59 -13.24 14.78 -2.40
CA LEU A 59 -12.36 13.87 -3.12
C LEU A 59 -12.96 12.46 -3.20
N THR A 60 -13.51 11.97 -2.09
CA THR A 60 -14.17 10.66 -2.01
C THR A 60 -15.34 10.58 -2.99
N GLN A 61 -16.16 11.62 -3.06
CA GLN A 61 -17.25 11.71 -4.02
C GLN A 61 -16.75 11.64 -5.48
N LEU A 62 -15.70 12.39 -5.83
CA LEU A 62 -15.13 12.35 -7.19
C LEU A 62 -14.61 10.95 -7.56
N ILE A 63 -14.00 10.24 -6.60
CA ILE A 63 -13.53 8.87 -6.82
C ILE A 63 -14.71 7.90 -6.98
N ALA A 64 -15.76 8.03 -6.15
CA ALA A 64 -16.97 7.23 -6.26
C ALA A 64 -17.67 7.43 -7.61
N GLU A 65 -17.84 8.67 -8.05
CA GLU A 65 -18.40 8.99 -9.36
C GLU A 65 -17.58 8.34 -10.48
N GLN A 66 -16.24 8.37 -10.37
CA GLN A 66 -15.38 7.72 -11.36
C GLN A 66 -15.47 6.20 -11.36
N LEU A 67 -15.65 5.55 -10.20
CA LEU A 67 -15.91 4.11 -10.11
C LEU A 67 -17.22 3.74 -10.83
N LEU A 68 -18.29 4.50 -10.60
CA LEU A 68 -19.58 4.31 -11.29
C LEU A 68 -19.44 4.49 -12.81
N LEU A 69 -18.68 5.50 -13.25
CA LEU A 69 -18.42 5.71 -14.67
C LEU A 69 -17.61 4.55 -15.28
N THR A 70 -16.67 3.97 -14.54
CA THR A 70 -15.96 2.77 -15.00
C THR A 70 -16.91 1.57 -15.12
N ALA A 71 -17.76 1.35 -14.11
CA ALA A 71 -18.79 0.31 -14.14
C ALA A 71 -19.68 0.41 -15.39
N ALA A 72 -20.17 1.62 -15.66
CA ALA A 72 -21.08 1.89 -16.77
C ALA A 72 -20.44 1.66 -18.14
N ARG A 73 -19.12 1.72 -18.26
CA ARG A 73 -18.40 1.35 -19.50
C ARG A 73 -18.32 -0.17 -19.71
N HIS A 74 -18.53 -0.96 -18.67
CA HIS A 74 -18.49 -2.43 -18.70
C HIS A 74 -19.91 -3.04 -18.68
N GLN A 75 -20.82 -2.46 -19.46
CA GLN A 75 -22.29 -2.69 -19.54
C GLN A 75 -22.76 -4.17 -19.58
N ASP A 76 -21.90 -5.13 -19.92
CA ASP A 76 -22.27 -6.53 -20.20
C ASP A 76 -21.90 -7.54 -19.12
N SER A 77 -21.53 -7.12 -17.89
CA SER A 77 -21.32 -8.10 -16.82
C SER A 77 -22.02 -7.71 -15.52
N ALA A 78 -22.97 -8.55 -15.08
CA ALA A 78 -23.50 -8.49 -13.72
C ALA A 78 -22.35 -8.50 -12.67
N ASN A 79 -21.21 -9.10 -13.02
CA ASN A 79 -19.98 -9.07 -12.24
C ASN A 79 -19.43 -7.66 -12.02
N ALA A 80 -19.44 -6.78 -13.04
CA ALA A 80 -18.95 -5.41 -12.89
C ALA A 80 -19.82 -4.59 -11.93
N GLN A 81 -21.14 -4.79 -11.93
CA GLN A 81 -22.05 -4.10 -11.00
C GLN A 81 -21.78 -4.55 -9.55
N LEU A 82 -21.65 -5.86 -9.31
CA LEU A 82 -21.35 -6.40 -7.99
C LEU A 82 -19.99 -5.94 -7.44
N GLN A 83 -18.96 -5.87 -8.30
CA GLN A 83 -17.63 -5.39 -7.91
C GLN A 83 -17.66 -3.91 -7.49
N VAL A 84 -18.50 -3.10 -8.14
CA VAL A 84 -18.61 -1.68 -7.81
C VAL A 84 -19.32 -1.48 -6.48
N GLU A 85 -20.41 -2.21 -6.23
CA GLU A 85 -21.07 -2.20 -4.93
C GLU A 85 -20.09 -2.59 -3.82
N GLU A 86 -19.29 -3.65 -4.02
CA GLU A 86 -18.28 -4.07 -3.06
C GLU A 86 -17.23 -2.97 -2.82
N VAL A 87 -16.63 -2.40 -3.87
CA VAL A 87 -15.61 -1.35 -3.74
C VAL A 87 -16.16 -0.07 -3.10
N MET A 88 -17.43 0.27 -3.34
CA MET A 88 -18.08 1.41 -2.67
C MET A 88 -18.14 1.25 -1.16
N THR A 89 -18.30 0.02 -0.66
CA THR A 89 -18.26 -0.24 0.79
C THR A 89 -16.86 -0.06 1.39
N VAL A 90 -15.82 -0.17 0.56
CA VAL A 90 -14.42 -0.13 1.00
C VAL A 90 -13.80 1.25 0.85
N LEU A 91 -14.26 2.07 -0.09
CA LEU A 91 -13.75 3.42 -0.34
C LEU A 91 -13.58 4.28 0.94
N PRO A 92 -14.54 4.31 1.90
CA PRO A 92 -14.36 5.07 3.14
C PRO A 92 -13.17 4.61 3.99
N LYS A 93 -12.73 3.34 3.88
CA LYS A 93 -11.58 2.83 4.63
C LYS A 93 -10.28 3.53 4.25
N LEU A 94 -10.14 3.99 3.00
CA LEU A 94 -8.96 4.74 2.55
C LEU A 94 -8.73 6.05 3.33
N LEU A 95 -9.74 6.57 4.03
CA LEU A 95 -9.62 7.70 4.95
C LEU A 95 -8.88 7.33 6.25
N GLY A 96 -9.05 6.10 6.72
CA GLY A 96 -8.44 5.59 7.95
C GLY A 96 -7.06 4.96 7.73
N GLY A 97 -6.77 4.51 6.51
CA GLY A 97 -5.55 3.81 6.16
C GLY A 97 -5.81 2.68 5.17
N LEU A 98 -4.75 2.04 4.71
CA LEU A 98 -4.84 0.86 3.86
C LEU A 98 -3.87 -0.18 4.39
N ASP A 99 -4.40 -1.25 4.98
CA ASP A 99 -3.60 -2.38 5.42
C ASP A 99 -3.24 -3.23 4.21
N VAL A 100 -1.94 -3.33 3.94
CA VAL A 100 -1.39 -4.14 2.84
C VAL A 100 -0.46 -5.18 3.42
N ASN A 101 -0.53 -6.40 2.90
CA ASN A 101 0.40 -7.47 3.23
C ASN A 101 1.17 -7.85 1.98
N VAL A 102 2.42 -7.39 1.87
CA VAL A 102 3.27 -7.63 0.70
C VAL A 102 3.82 -9.06 0.70
N LYS A 103 4.22 -9.54 -0.47
CA LYS A 103 5.02 -10.74 -0.66
C LYS A 103 6.31 -10.38 -1.36
N TYR A 104 7.30 -11.26 -1.29
CA TYR A 104 8.68 -10.92 -1.68
C TYR A 104 9.06 -11.39 -3.09
N ARG A 105 8.08 -11.79 -3.92
CA ARG A 105 8.32 -12.39 -5.24
C ARG A 105 8.42 -11.38 -6.37
N SER A 106 7.54 -10.39 -6.40
CA SER A 106 7.52 -9.33 -7.42
C SER A 106 6.97 -8.05 -6.81
N CYS A 107 7.18 -6.91 -7.47
CA CYS A 107 6.72 -5.61 -7.00
C CYS A 107 5.18 -5.44 -6.98
N THR A 108 4.45 -6.40 -7.55
CA THR A 108 2.97 -6.40 -7.63
C THR A 108 2.36 -7.45 -6.69
N ASP A 109 3.17 -8.16 -5.91
CA ASP A 109 2.70 -9.34 -5.18
C ASP A 109 2.24 -8.95 -3.77
N PHE A 110 0.93 -8.94 -3.59
CA PHE A 110 0.28 -8.71 -2.30
C PHE A 110 -0.57 -9.93 -1.92
N GLU A 111 -0.86 -10.08 -0.63
CA GLU A 111 -2.02 -10.85 -0.22
C GLU A 111 -3.29 -10.11 -0.65
N PHE A 112 -4.23 -10.85 -1.24
CA PHE A 112 -5.47 -10.27 -1.71
C PHE A 112 -6.32 -9.84 -0.51
N THR A 113 -6.71 -8.57 -0.50
CA THR A 113 -7.75 -8.04 0.38
C THR A 113 -8.79 -7.31 -0.46
N ARG A 114 -10.01 -7.15 0.08
CA ARG A 114 -11.09 -6.45 -0.64
C ARG A 114 -10.73 -4.99 -0.90
N GLU A 115 -9.96 -4.41 0.00
CA GLU A 115 -9.44 -3.04 -0.07
C GLU A 115 -8.56 -2.81 -1.29
N LEU A 116 -7.86 -3.83 -1.79
CA LEU A 116 -7.01 -3.70 -2.97
C LEU A 116 -7.81 -3.66 -4.28
N GLN A 117 -9.05 -4.18 -4.30
CA GLN A 117 -9.87 -4.18 -5.52
C GLN A 117 -10.14 -2.78 -6.07
N ILE A 118 -10.07 -1.74 -5.23
CA ILE A 118 -10.26 -0.35 -5.69
C ILE A 118 -9.22 0.06 -6.74
N PHE A 119 -7.99 -0.44 -6.62
CA PHE A 119 -6.92 -0.14 -7.58
C PHE A 119 -7.22 -0.78 -8.93
N ASP A 120 -7.61 -2.05 -8.94
CA ASP A 120 -8.00 -2.78 -10.14
C ASP A 120 -9.18 -2.11 -10.86
N MET A 121 -10.24 -1.75 -10.11
CA MET A 121 -11.42 -1.09 -10.65
C MET A 121 -11.15 0.32 -11.19
N LEU A 122 -10.14 1.00 -10.66
CA LEU A 122 -9.69 2.29 -11.17
C LEU A 122 -8.61 2.16 -12.24
N GLY A 123 -8.18 0.95 -12.59
CA GLY A 123 -7.08 0.69 -13.52
C GLY A 123 -5.78 1.35 -13.05
N LEU A 124 -5.47 1.19 -11.76
CA LEU A 124 -4.26 1.67 -11.10
C LEU A 124 -3.43 0.46 -10.65
N ASP A 125 -2.14 0.47 -10.97
CA ASP A 125 -1.22 -0.55 -10.47
C ASP A 125 -0.73 -0.17 -9.07
N LEU A 126 -0.95 -1.03 -8.07
CA LEU A 126 -0.34 -0.91 -6.76
C LEU A 126 1.00 -1.66 -6.75
N LEU A 127 2.08 -0.98 -6.35
CA LEU A 127 3.43 -1.51 -6.37
C LEU A 127 4.12 -1.37 -5.01
N HIS A 128 5.06 -2.28 -4.70
CA HIS A 128 6.00 -2.16 -3.60
C HIS A 128 7.43 -2.49 -4.03
N GLY A 129 8.42 -1.94 -3.30
CA GLY A 129 9.84 -2.18 -3.55
C GLY A 129 10.50 -3.15 -2.57
N TRP A 130 9.71 -3.78 -1.70
CA TRP A 130 10.22 -4.68 -0.65
C TRP A 130 10.57 -6.05 -1.23
N LEU A 131 11.70 -6.11 -1.93
CA LEU A 131 12.21 -7.30 -2.58
C LEU A 131 13.62 -7.62 -2.06
N PRO A 132 13.97 -8.90 -1.90
CA PRO A 132 15.34 -9.30 -1.61
C PRO A 132 16.28 -8.84 -2.71
N ASP A 133 17.41 -8.27 -2.34
CA ASP A 133 18.47 -7.97 -3.31
C ASP A 133 19.10 -9.28 -3.78
N THR A 134 19.08 -9.51 -5.08
CA THR A 134 19.69 -10.66 -5.75
C THR A 134 20.76 -10.24 -6.76
N SER A 135 21.00 -8.93 -6.88
CA SER A 135 21.84 -8.33 -7.91
C SER A 135 23.33 -8.35 -7.57
N THR A 136 23.66 -8.47 -6.28
CA THR A 136 25.04 -8.42 -5.75
C THR A 136 25.82 -9.71 -5.96
N GLY A 137 25.18 -10.79 -6.43
CA GLY A 137 25.81 -12.09 -6.63
C GLY A 137 26.26 -12.75 -5.32
N ASP A 138 25.82 -12.25 -4.17
CA ASP A 138 26.09 -12.88 -2.89
C ASP A 138 25.20 -14.12 -2.71
N ALA A 139 25.74 -15.18 -2.13
CA ALA A 139 24.97 -16.39 -1.85
C ALA A 139 23.81 -16.12 -0.87
N THR A 140 23.97 -15.07 -0.04
CA THR A 140 22.99 -14.61 0.94
C THR A 140 21.72 -14.06 0.30
N GLY A 141 21.80 -13.17 -0.69
CA GLY A 141 20.63 -12.58 -1.33
C GLY A 141 19.76 -13.61 -2.05
N ALA A 142 20.40 -14.53 -2.79
CA ALA A 142 19.70 -15.64 -3.44
C ALA A 142 19.06 -16.61 -2.43
N ALA A 143 19.75 -16.92 -1.33
CA ALA A 143 19.20 -17.77 -0.26
C ALA A 143 18.02 -17.09 0.43
N THR A 144 18.13 -15.80 0.78
CA THR A 144 17.04 -15.01 1.34
C THR A 144 15.84 -15.01 0.40
N ALA A 145 16.05 -14.73 -0.90
CA ALA A 145 14.98 -14.78 -1.90
C ALA A 145 14.29 -16.15 -1.94
N SER A 146 15.05 -17.24 -1.95
CA SER A 146 14.48 -18.59 -1.92
C SER A 146 13.65 -18.86 -0.67
N LEU A 147 14.07 -18.33 0.50
CA LEU A 147 13.37 -18.53 1.76
C LEU A 147 12.07 -17.72 1.86
N VAL A 148 12.07 -16.47 1.37
CA VAL A 148 10.95 -15.54 1.58
C VAL A 148 9.97 -15.45 0.40
N SER A 149 10.34 -15.90 -0.81
CA SER A 149 9.52 -15.75 -2.03
C SER A 149 8.14 -16.44 -1.98
N GLY A 150 7.95 -17.38 -1.06
CA GLY A 150 6.68 -18.06 -0.82
C GLY A 150 5.84 -17.46 0.32
N LEU A 151 6.33 -16.42 0.98
CA LEU A 151 5.76 -15.87 2.20
C LEU A 151 5.26 -14.44 2.00
N SER A 152 4.19 -14.10 2.71
CA SER A 152 3.82 -12.70 2.94
C SER A 152 4.59 -12.11 4.13
N TYR A 153 4.52 -10.79 4.32
CA TYR A 153 5.11 -10.13 5.48
C TYR A 153 4.59 -10.74 6.80
N ASN A 154 3.28 -10.91 6.94
CA ASN A 154 2.71 -11.50 8.16
C ASN A 154 3.22 -12.93 8.41
N GLN A 155 3.27 -13.77 7.38
CA GLN A 155 3.78 -15.15 7.49
C GLN A 155 5.27 -15.18 7.83
N LEU A 156 6.06 -14.24 7.30
CA LEU A 156 7.48 -14.12 7.63
C LEU A 156 7.67 -13.69 9.09
N MET A 157 6.86 -12.73 9.56
CA MET A 157 6.87 -12.28 10.96
C MET A 157 6.56 -13.42 11.92
N GLU A 158 5.53 -14.22 11.65
CA GLU A 158 5.19 -15.41 12.44
C GLU A 158 6.38 -16.36 12.55
N LYS A 159 7.02 -16.69 11.41
CA LYS A 159 8.20 -17.56 11.38
C LYS A 159 9.39 -17.00 12.16
N MET A 160 9.61 -15.69 12.11
CA MET A 160 10.68 -15.06 12.89
C MET A 160 10.42 -15.18 14.40
N ILE A 161 9.18 -15.02 14.84
CA ILE A 161 8.78 -15.17 16.25
C ILE A 161 8.97 -16.63 16.70
N GLU A 162 8.53 -17.60 15.88
CA GLU A 162 8.73 -19.04 16.15
C GLU A 162 10.22 -19.39 16.30
N TYR A 163 11.06 -18.86 15.40
CA TYR A 163 12.50 -19.06 15.42
C TYR A 163 13.14 -18.48 16.69
N GLN A 164 12.82 -17.23 17.04
CA GLN A 164 13.32 -16.59 18.26
C GLN A 164 12.89 -17.34 19.53
N THR A 165 11.65 -17.81 19.58
CA THR A 165 11.13 -18.58 20.71
C THR A 165 11.86 -19.92 20.86
N THR A 166 12.18 -20.58 19.75
CA THR A 166 12.93 -21.85 19.75
C THR A 166 14.36 -21.64 20.21
N LEU A 167 15.02 -20.57 19.75
CA LEU A 167 16.36 -20.20 20.19
C LEU A 167 16.44 -19.93 21.69
N ALA A 168 15.45 -19.21 22.25
CA ALA A 168 15.40 -18.92 23.68
C ALA A 168 15.33 -20.20 24.52
N LYS A 169 14.46 -21.14 24.16
CA LYS A 169 14.32 -22.45 24.85
C LYS A 169 15.58 -23.30 24.74
N SER A 170 16.22 -23.28 23.57
CA SER A 170 17.46 -24.04 23.32
C SER A 170 18.66 -23.47 24.09
N GLY A 171 18.64 -22.17 24.41
CA GLY A 171 19.63 -21.52 25.28
C GLY A 171 19.44 -21.80 26.77
N GLU A 172 18.21 -22.10 27.20
CA GLU A 172 17.89 -22.47 28.58
C GLU A 172 18.26 -23.93 28.88
N ASP A 173 18.07 -24.85 27.94
CA ASP A 173 18.48 -26.26 28.08
C ASP A 173 20.01 -26.49 28.00
N GLY A 174 20.77 -25.48 27.56
CA GLY A 174 22.24 -25.51 27.44
C GLY A 174 23.00 -24.83 28.58
N ALA A 175 22.30 -24.29 29.59
CA ALA A 175 22.92 -23.53 30.69
C ALA A 175 23.49 -24.40 31.84
N ASP A 176 23.59 -25.71 31.65
CA ASP A 176 24.38 -26.64 32.49
C ASP A 176 25.54 -27.25 31.68
N GLY A 177 26.41 -26.41 31.09
CA GLY A 177 27.60 -26.94 30.41
C GLY A 177 28.41 -25.97 29.54
N GLN A 178 29.20 -25.09 30.17
CA GLN A 178 30.40 -24.42 29.65
C GLN A 178 30.42 -23.88 28.20
N GLY A 179 30.33 -22.55 28.09
CA GLY A 179 31.38 -21.72 27.47
C GLY A 179 31.34 -21.41 25.96
N LEU A 180 31.36 -20.10 25.69
CA LEU A 180 31.82 -19.37 24.48
C LEU A 180 30.79 -19.07 23.37
N GLY A 181 30.55 -17.77 23.17
CA GLY A 181 29.95 -17.21 21.95
C GLY A 181 29.30 -15.84 22.20
N ALA A 182 30.05 -14.75 22.01
CA ALA A 182 29.58 -13.39 22.20
C ALA A 182 28.35 -13.04 21.32
N PRO A 183 27.40 -12.21 21.80
CA PRO A 183 26.26 -11.80 20.99
C PRO A 183 26.70 -10.86 19.87
N LEU A 184 26.26 -11.14 18.65
CA LEU A 184 26.38 -10.22 17.51
C LEU A 184 25.56 -8.96 17.83
N SER A 185 26.28 -7.89 18.18
CA SER A 185 25.75 -6.53 18.26
C SER A 185 25.52 -5.99 16.85
N GLY A 186 24.42 -6.42 16.23
CA GLY A 186 23.88 -5.76 15.04
C GLY A 186 22.84 -4.74 15.47
N GLN A 187 23.24 -3.46 15.54
CA GLN A 187 22.28 -2.35 15.60
C GLN A 187 21.35 -2.44 14.39
N ALA A 188 20.10 -2.82 14.62
CA ALA A 188 19.02 -2.50 13.71
C ALA A 188 18.74 -1.00 13.87
N VAL A 189 19.34 -0.19 12.99
CA VAL A 189 18.86 1.16 12.72
C VAL A 189 17.80 1.03 11.64
N LEU A 190 16.54 1.13 12.05
CA LEU A 190 15.43 1.63 11.25
C LEU A 190 14.75 2.72 12.07
#